data_AF-A0A0G1XY13-F1
#
_entry.id   AF-A0A0G1XY13-F1
#
_cell.length_a   1.000
_cell.length_b   1.000
_cell.length_c   1.000
_cell.angle_alpha   90.00
_cell.angle_beta   90.00
_cell.angle_gamma   90.00
#
_symmetry.space_group_name_H-M   'P 1'
#
loop_
_entity.id
_entity.type
_entity.pdbx_description
1 polymer ?
#
loop_
_entity_poly.entity_id
_entity_poly.type
_entity_poly.pdbx_seq_one_letter_code
_entity_poly.pdbx_strand_id
1 'polypeptide(L)'
;MLDNLNTHNEKSLALTFGKDEARKIMEKISLHHTPKHASWLNMAEIELSVVERQYTKKRIATHSYLAKELSHWKERRNRKEETITWKFTIEDAKKVFKYDGQN
;
A
#
# COMPACT_ATOMS: atom_id res chain seq x y z
N MET A 1 0.88 -1.25 7.20
CA MET A 1 -0.41 -1.25 6.46
C MET A 1 -0.25 -2.13 5.24
N LEU A 2 -1.10 -3.15 5.13
CA LEU A 2 -1.07 -4.20 4.10
C LEU A 2 -2.52 -4.54 3.73
N ASP A 3 -2.75 -5.09 2.54
CA ASP A 3 -4.02 -5.75 2.25
C ASP A 3 -4.11 -7.12 2.96
N ASN A 4 -5.17 -7.89 2.68
CA ASN A 4 -5.39 -9.21 3.29
C ASN A 4 -4.91 -10.38 2.41
N LEU A 5 -3.93 -10.17 1.53
CA LEU A 5 -3.36 -11.24 0.74
C LEU A 5 -2.74 -12.32 1.64
N ASN A 6 -2.89 -13.59 1.27
CA ASN A 6 -2.44 -14.74 2.06
C ASN A 6 -0.91 -14.80 2.27
N THR A 7 -0.14 -13.97 1.57
CA THR A 7 1.32 -13.84 1.73
C THR A 7 1.73 -12.66 2.61
N HIS A 8 0.80 -11.82 3.07
CA HIS A 8 1.09 -10.70 3.96
C HIS A 8 1.09 -11.15 5.42
N ASN A 9 1.99 -12.07 5.78
CA ASN A 9 2.14 -12.53 7.15
C ASN A 9 3.58 -12.95 7.45
N GLU A 10 3.86 -13.14 8.73
CA GLU A 10 5.16 -13.58 9.21
C GLU A 10 5.62 -14.90 8.60
N LYS A 11 4.71 -15.84 8.30
CA LYS A 11 5.09 -17.15 7.72
C LYS A 11 5.75 -16.95 6.35
N SER A 12 5.27 -16.00 5.54
CA SER A 12 5.90 -15.68 4.26
C SER A 12 7.29 -15.09 4.41
N LEU A 13 7.53 -14.29 5.46
CA LEU A 13 8.88 -13.83 5.80
C LEU A 13 9.79 -15.00 6.20
N ALA A 14 9.29 -15.91 7.06
CA ALA A 14 10.04 -17.07 7.51
C ALA A 14 10.38 -18.04 6.36
N LEU A 15 9.47 -18.23 5.40
CA LEU A 15 9.72 -19.03 4.19
C LEU A 15 10.79 -18.41 3.29
N THR A 16 10.89 -17.08 3.23
CA THR A 16 11.80 -16.37 2.33
C THR A 16 13.19 -16.16 2.95
N PHE A 17 13.25 -15.76 4.21
CA PHE A 17 14.48 -15.32 4.90
C PHE A 17 14.95 -16.27 6.00
N GLY A 18 14.18 -17.33 6.29
CA GLY A 18 14.40 -18.19 7.45
C GLY A 18 13.80 -17.60 8.73
N LYS A 19 13.59 -18.47 9.73
CA LYS A 19 12.90 -18.11 10.98
C LYS A 19 13.61 -17.02 11.77
N ASP A 20 14.93 -17.11 11.90
CA ASP A 20 15.70 -16.18 12.73
C ASP A 20 15.67 -14.75 12.15
N GLU A 21 15.76 -14.62 10.84
CA GLU A 21 15.71 -13.31 10.19
C GLU A 21 14.29 -12.76 10.16
N ALA A 22 13.28 -13.59 9.91
CA ALA A 22 11.89 -13.18 9.99
C ALA A 22 11.52 -12.64 11.38
N ARG A 23 12.00 -13.27 12.47
CA ARG A 23 11.80 -12.77 13.83
C ARG A 23 12.42 -11.39 14.04
N LYS A 24 13.67 -11.18 13.61
CA LYS A 24 14.33 -9.86 13.72
C LYS A 24 13.60 -8.77 12.93
N ILE A 25 13.02 -9.12 11.78
CA ILE A 25 12.19 -8.21 11.00
C ILE A 25 10.91 -7.86 11.79
N MET A 26 10.22 -8.86 12.31
CA MET A 26 8.97 -8.68 13.08
C MET A 26 9.17 -7.91 14.39
N GLU A 27 10.35 -7.96 15.00
CA GLU A 27 10.69 -7.10 16.15
C GLU A 27 10.77 -5.61 15.80
N LYS A 28 10.93 -5.27 14.51
CA LYS A 28 11.09 -3.89 14.02
C LYS A 28 9.84 -3.34 13.33
N ILE A 29 8.87 -4.18 13.00
CA ILE A 29 7.68 -3.79 12.23
C ILE A 29 6.40 -4.36 12.84
N SER A 30 5.29 -3.66 12.64
CA SER A 30 3.95 -4.17 12.95
C SER A 30 3.12 -4.29 11.69
N LEU A 31 2.56 -5.48 11.46
CA LEU A 31 1.69 -5.73 10.32
C LEU A 31 0.27 -5.26 10.67
N HIS A 32 -0.13 -4.13 10.11
CA HIS A 32 -1.51 -3.65 10.18
C HIS A 32 -2.23 -3.97 8.87
N HIS A 33 -3.32 -4.72 8.92
CA HIS A 33 -4.12 -5.03 7.74
C HIS A 33 -5.26 -4.01 7.57
N THR A 34 -5.51 -3.58 6.33
CA THR A 34 -6.71 -2.82 6.01
C THR A 34 -7.96 -3.67 6.27
N PRO A 35 -9.11 -3.08 6.67
CA PRO A 35 -10.37 -3.80 6.69
C PRO A 35 -10.68 -4.46 5.35
N LYS A 36 -11.44 -5.56 5.39
CA LYS A 36 -11.89 -6.24 4.16
C LYS A 36 -12.71 -5.27 3.30
N HIS A 37 -12.52 -5.33 1.98
CA HIS A 37 -13.18 -4.45 1.01
C HIS A 37 -12.91 -2.94 1.20
N ALA A 38 -11.81 -2.58 1.89
CA ALA A 38 -11.40 -1.20 2.10
C ALA A 38 -10.09 -0.85 1.36
N SER A 39 -9.95 -1.31 0.11
CA SER A 39 -8.83 -0.97 -0.79
C SER A 39 -8.59 0.53 -0.89
N TRP A 40 -9.66 1.34 -0.83
CA TRP A 40 -9.60 2.79 -0.85
C TRP A 40 -8.96 3.42 0.40
N LEU A 41 -8.64 2.63 1.45
CA LEU A 41 -7.81 3.02 2.59
C LEU A 41 -6.35 2.53 2.48
N ASN A 42 -6.03 1.71 1.47
CA ASN A 42 -4.68 1.21 1.24
C ASN A 42 -3.85 2.27 0.50
N MET A 43 -2.79 2.75 1.15
CA MET A 43 -1.88 3.76 0.57
C MET A 43 -1.31 3.33 -0.79
N ALA A 44 -0.93 2.07 -0.96
CA ALA A 44 -0.34 1.59 -2.21
C ALA A 44 -1.36 1.60 -3.36
N GLU A 45 -2.61 1.22 -3.09
CA GLU A 45 -3.69 1.22 -4.09
C GLU A 45 -4.16 2.62 -4.46
N ILE A 46 -4.15 3.55 -3.49
CA ILE A 46 -4.39 4.97 -3.75
C ILE A 46 -3.31 5.51 -4.70
N GLU A 47 -2.03 5.24 -4.41
CA GLU A 47 -0.92 5.65 -5.27
C GLU A 47 -1.02 5.06 -6.67
N LEU A 48 -1.37 3.78 -6.79
CA LEU A 48 -1.62 3.13 -8.08
C LEU A 48 -2.76 3.81 -8.85
N SER A 49 -3.85 4.19 -8.17
CA SER A 49 -4.96 4.93 -8.78
C SER A 49 -4.52 6.32 -9.28
N VAL A 50 -3.58 6.98 -8.60
CA VAL A 50 -3.04 8.27 -9.06
C VAL A 50 -2.15 8.07 -10.29
N VAL A 51 -1.28 7.05 -10.29
CA VAL A 51 -0.50 6.65 -11.46
C VAL A 51 -1.42 6.39 -12.64
N GLU A 52 -2.50 5.64 -12.43
CA GLU A 52 -3.44 5.29 -13.48
C GLU A 52 -4.07 6.53 -14.11
N ARG A 53 -4.58 7.43 -13.25
CA ARG A 53 -5.24 8.67 -13.68
C ARG A 53 -4.29 9.63 -14.39
N GLN A 54 -3.04 9.70 -13.96
CA GLN A 54 -2.06 10.68 -14.47
C GLN A 54 -1.25 10.15 -15.65
N TYR A 55 -1.05 8.84 -15.77
CA TYR A 55 -0.02 8.29 -16.65
C TYR A 55 -0.49 7.16 -17.57
N THR A 56 -1.32 6.22 -17.12
CA THR A 56 -1.63 5.00 -17.90
C THR A 56 -2.86 5.14 -18.80
N LYS A 57 -3.45 6.33 -18.95
CA LYS A 57 -4.55 6.61 -19.90
C LYS A 57 -4.14 6.55 -21.39
N LYS A 58 -2.95 6.05 -21.71
CA LYS A 58 -2.40 5.91 -23.06
C LYS A 58 -1.97 4.45 -23.32
N ARG A 59 -1.95 4.05 -24.59
CA ARG A 59 -1.34 2.77 -24.99
C ARG A 59 0.15 2.80 -24.71
N ILE A 60 0.66 1.74 -24.09
CA ILE A 60 2.08 1.58 -23.75
C ILE A 60 2.55 0.30 -24.42
N ALA A 61 3.49 0.45 -25.36
CA ALA A 61 3.90 -0.64 -26.24
C ALA A 61 4.78 -1.69 -25.55
N THR A 62 5.53 -1.31 -24.51
CA THR A 62 6.48 -2.20 -23.86
C THR A 62 6.56 -1.97 -22.35
N HIS A 63 6.95 -3.02 -21.63
CA HIS A 63 7.25 -2.93 -20.21
C HIS A 63 8.42 -1.98 -19.91
N SER A 64 9.47 -1.97 -20.74
CA SER A 64 10.63 -1.07 -20.55
C SER A 64 10.25 0.41 -20.66
N TYR A 65 9.35 0.75 -21.59
CA TYR A 65 8.83 2.11 -21.72
C TYR A 65 7.97 2.48 -20.51
N LEU A 66 7.08 1.59 -20.06
CA LEU A 66 6.32 1.79 -18.83
C LEU A 66 7.23 2.06 -17.62
N ALA A 67 8.24 1.22 -17.40
CA ALA A 67 9.14 1.33 -16.25
C ALA A 67 9.93 2.65 -16.25
N LYS A 68 10.48 3.06 -17.40
CA LYS A 68 11.20 4.33 -17.55
C LYS A 68 10.32 5.50 -17.15
N GLU A 69 9.09 5.50 -17.64
CA GLU A 69 8.21 6.62 -17.46
C GLU A 69 7.60 6.68 -16.05
N LEU A 70 7.31 5.52 -15.44
CA LEU A 70 6.96 5.44 -14.02
C LEU A 70 8.10 5.97 -13.14
N SER A 71 9.38 5.75 -13.51
CA SER A 71 10.51 6.34 -12.79
C SER A 71 10.48 7.86 -12.84
N HIS A 72 10.32 8.44 -14.04
CA HIS A 72 10.22 9.90 -14.20
C HIS A 72 9.01 10.48 -13.44
N TRP A 73 7.87 9.79 -13.50
CA TRP A 73 6.67 10.18 -12.77
C TRP A 73 6.91 10.18 -11.26
N LYS A 74 7.52 9.11 -10.73
CA LYS A 74 7.87 8.96 -9.31
C LYS A 74 8.80 10.08 -8.85
N GLU A 75 9.88 10.33 -9.59
CA GLU A 75 10.84 11.39 -9.26
C GLU A 75 10.18 12.77 -9.23
N ARG A 76 9.34 13.08 -10.22
CA ARG A 76 8.59 14.34 -10.25
C ARG A 76 7.66 14.48 -9.05
N ARG A 77 6.98 13.40 -8.66
CA ARG A 77 6.06 13.39 -7.52
C ARG A 77 6.80 13.55 -6.19
N ASN A 78 7.92 12.84 -6.03
CA ASN A 78 8.79 12.94 -4.85
C ASN A 78 9.38 14.35 -4.69
N ARG A 79 9.85 14.98 -5.79
CA ARG A 79 10.35 16.37 -5.76
C ARG A 79 9.29 17.40 -5.36
N LYS A 80 8.02 17.09 -5.56
CA LYS A 80 6.90 17.93 -5.17
C LYS A 80 6.37 17.61 -3.77
N GLU A 81 6.90 16.57 -3.13
CA GLU A 81 6.45 16.10 -1.81
C GLU A 81 4.92 15.90 -1.76
N GLU A 82 4.34 15.39 -2.85
CA GLU A 82 2.89 15.20 -2.97
C GLU A 82 2.42 14.16 -1.94
N THR A 83 1.51 14.55 -1.05
CA THR A 83 1.00 13.70 0.01
C THR A 83 -0.44 13.27 -0.25
N ILE A 84 -0.87 12.19 0.41
CA ILE A 84 -2.29 11.81 0.48
C ILE A 84 -2.95 12.64 1.57
N THR A 85 -3.92 13.48 1.19
CA THR A 85 -4.79 14.15 2.17
C THR A 85 -5.85 13.18 2.66
N TRP A 86 -5.61 12.58 3.82
CA TRP A 86 -6.56 11.67 4.46
C TRP A 86 -7.77 12.45 4.99
N LYS A 87 -8.96 12.14 4.46
CA LYS A 87 -10.24 12.70 4.92
C LYS A 87 -11.06 11.73 5.77
N PHE A 88 -10.73 10.45 5.73
CA PHE A 88 -11.41 9.41 6.50
C PHE A 88 -10.97 9.47 7.96
N THR A 89 -11.92 9.56 8.87
CA THR A 89 -11.68 9.73 10.30
C THR A 89 -12.01 8.47 11.09
N ILE A 90 -11.61 8.43 12.37
CA ILE A 90 -12.02 7.37 13.29
C ILE A 90 -13.55 7.34 13.45
N GLU A 91 -14.21 8.49 13.41
CA GLU A 91 -15.66 8.57 13.50
C GLU A 91 -16.35 7.94 12.28
N ASP A 92 -15.76 8.11 11.09
CA ASP A 92 -16.22 7.41 9.89
C ASP A 92 -15.97 5.90 10.00
N ALA A 93 -14.84 5.49 10.60
CA ALA A 93 -14.53 4.08 10.84
C ALA A 93 -15.56 3.40 11.76
N LYS A 94 -16.01 4.08 12.81
CA LYS A 94 -17.08 3.59 13.69
C LYS A 94 -18.38 3.35 12.92
N LYS A 95 -18.72 4.22 11.96
CA LYS A 95 -19.94 4.09 11.15
C LYS A 95 -19.84 3.01 10.09
N VAL A 96 -18.73 2.97 9.36
CA VAL A 96 -18.54 2.07 8.21
C VAL A 96 -18.18 0.64 8.65
N PHE A 97 -17.28 0.50 9.63
CA PHE A 97 -16.74 -0.79 10.05
C PHE A 97 -17.32 -1.28 11.38
N LYS A 98 -18.22 -0.51 12.02
CA LYS A 98 -18.70 -0.79 13.38
C LYS A 98 -17.53 -0.93 14.37
N TYR A 99 -16.48 -0.16 14.14
CA TYR A 99 -15.29 -0.17 14.98
C TYR A 99 -15.63 0.32 16.39
N ASP A 100 -15.36 -0.48 17.41
CA ASP A 100 -15.68 -0.21 18.81
C ASP A 100 -14.46 0.22 19.64
N GLY A 101 -13.31 0.42 19.00
CA GLY A 101 -12.11 0.94 19.64
C GLY A 101 -11.28 -0.10 20.39
N GLN A 102 -11.61 -1.40 20.28
CA GLN A 102 -10.84 -2.45 20.95
C GLN A 102 -9.93 -3.18 19.95
N ASN A 103 -8.63 -2.99 20.10
CA ASN A 103 -7.58 -3.95 19.74
C ASN A 103 -6.90 -4.39 21.03
#